data_AF-A0A5A7RT55-F1
#
_entry.id   AF-A0A5A7RT55-F1
#
_cell.length_a   1.000
_cell.length_b   1.000
_cell.length_c   1.000
_cell.angle_alpha   90.00
_cell.angle_beta   90.00
_cell.angle_gamma   90.00
#
_symmetry.space_group_name_H-M   'P 1'
#
loop_
_entity.id
_entity.type
_entity.pdbx_description
1 polymer ?
#
loop_
_entity_poly.entity_id
_entity_poly.type
_entity_poly.pdbx_seq_one_letter_code
_entity_poly.pdbx_strand_id
1 'polypeptide(L)'
;MLALTIATAFFSYRRGWDPDNVTTPIITLAGDIITLPFLFLSLHMVIGMGGEAKLVLFYIFIVLGVISIFIPFSKISSQYLKKILLESSIIMLLSGLLDTFSGSILGNSFEGLIGIAGILTMIPAFLEDGGAIGGILAAKFSSALHIGSLEYSLIPPKNARKMFLSMHIIGIIIFSLIGSFAFIISMVIGIGILPIFEMVAISVIAGEILVFIVNLVAYYSS
;
A
#
# COMPACT_ATOMS: atom_id res chain seq x y z
N MET A 1 11.54 10.68 5.04
CA MET A 1 10.27 10.34 5.70
C MET A 1 10.25 10.70 7.18
N LEU A 2 11.17 10.21 8.02
CA LEU A 2 11.16 10.47 9.48
C LEU A 2 11.10 11.96 9.87
N ALA A 3 11.91 12.82 9.24
CA ALA A 3 11.86 14.28 9.46
C ALA A 3 10.51 14.90 9.02
N LEU A 4 9.92 14.40 7.94
CA LEU A 4 8.63 14.86 7.43
C LEU A 4 7.51 14.47 8.38
N THR A 5 7.51 13.23 8.88
CA THR A 5 6.56 12.73 9.89
C THR A 5 6.60 13.55 11.17
N ILE A 6 7.80 13.86 11.67
CA ILE A 6 7.96 14.70 12.86
C ILE A 6 7.40 16.10 12.58
N ALA A 7 7.75 16.71 11.43
CA ALA A 7 7.29 18.04 11.08
C ALA A 7 5.76 18.11 10.95
N THR A 8 5.13 17.15 10.28
CA THR A 8 3.67 17.12 10.09
C THR A 8 2.94 16.87 11.40
N ALA A 9 3.44 15.98 12.26
CA ALA A 9 2.87 15.73 13.59
C ALA A 9 2.90 16.98 14.47
N PHE A 10 4.05 17.68 14.55
CA PHE A 10 4.17 18.93 15.31
C PHE A 10 3.22 20.01 14.80
N PHE A 11 3.07 20.12 13.48
CA PHE A 11 2.23 21.13 12.86
C PHE A 11 0.73 20.86 13.04
N SER A 12 0.32 19.59 12.93
CA SER A 12 -1.04 19.15 13.19
C SER A 12 -1.43 19.43 14.65
N TYR A 13 -0.55 19.06 15.59
CA TYR A 13 -0.75 19.31 17.01
C TYR A 13 -0.89 20.81 17.31
N ARG A 14 -0.03 21.65 16.72
CA ARG A 14 -0.06 23.11 16.95
C ARG A 14 -1.35 23.77 16.44
N ARG A 15 -2.07 23.15 15.51
CA ARG A 15 -3.33 23.64 14.94
C ARG A 15 -4.58 23.00 15.55
N GLY A 16 -4.42 22.07 16.51
CA GLY A 16 -5.54 21.32 17.10
C GLY A 16 -6.20 20.35 16.12
N TRP A 17 -5.53 19.99 15.03
CA TRP A 17 -6.03 19.00 14.09
C TRP A 17 -5.65 17.60 14.58
N ASP A 18 -6.59 16.67 14.43
CA ASP A 18 -6.33 15.26 14.68
C ASP A 18 -5.18 14.78 13.75
N PRO A 19 -4.00 14.45 14.31
CA PRO A 19 -2.86 14.04 13.52
C PRO A 19 -3.15 12.80 12.69
N ASP A 20 -4.06 11.91 13.07
CA ASP A 20 -4.35 10.71 12.29
C ASP A 20 -5.05 11.04 10.96
N ASN A 21 -5.81 12.14 10.93
CA ASN A 21 -6.53 12.60 9.73
C ASN A 21 -5.66 13.47 8.81
N VAL A 22 -4.56 14.03 9.31
CA VAL A 22 -3.72 14.99 8.56
C VAL A 22 -2.34 14.42 8.27
N THR A 23 -1.69 13.81 9.25
CA THR A 23 -0.33 13.28 9.08
C THR A 23 -0.33 12.07 8.17
N THR A 24 -1.28 11.15 8.32
CA THR A 24 -1.36 9.92 7.53
C THR A 24 -1.45 10.22 6.03
N PRO A 25 -2.42 11.03 5.54
CA PRO A 25 -2.50 11.33 4.10
C PRO A 25 -1.31 12.13 3.57
N ILE A 26 -0.74 13.03 4.37
CA ILE A 26 0.42 13.85 3.94
C ILE A 26 1.66 12.97 3.81
N ILE A 27 1.87 12.03 4.73
CA ILE A 27 3.05 11.16 4.72
C ILE A 27 2.98 10.19 3.54
N THR A 28 1.82 9.60 3.24
CA THR A 28 1.65 8.74 2.05
C THR A 28 1.84 9.54 0.76
N LEU A 29 1.16 10.68 0.58
CA LEU A 29 1.31 11.51 -0.60
C LEU A 29 2.78 11.96 -0.83
N ALA A 30 3.45 12.41 0.23
CA ALA A 30 4.86 12.76 0.16
C ALA A 30 5.74 11.54 -0.14
N GLY A 31 5.32 10.37 0.32
CA GLY A 31 5.90 9.08 -0.02
C GLY A 31 5.87 8.86 -1.52
N ASP A 32 4.70 8.88 -2.15
CA ASP A 32 4.57 8.52 -3.57
C ASP A 32 5.24 9.53 -4.50
N ILE A 33 5.13 10.82 -4.16
CA ILE A 33 5.82 11.89 -4.90
C ILE A 33 7.34 11.68 -4.88
N ILE A 34 7.90 11.08 -3.83
CA ILE A 34 9.33 10.79 -3.72
C ILE A 34 9.64 9.40 -4.30
N THR A 35 8.91 8.37 -3.94
CA THR A 35 9.26 6.98 -4.26
C THR A 35 9.06 6.67 -5.74
N LEU A 36 7.98 7.12 -6.38
CA LEU A 36 7.69 6.80 -7.78
C LEU A 36 8.77 7.34 -8.73
N PRO A 37 9.17 8.64 -8.68
CA PRO A 37 10.24 9.13 -9.54
C PRO A 37 11.59 8.46 -9.28
N PHE A 38 11.91 8.15 -8.02
CA PHE A 38 13.14 7.43 -7.67
C PHE A 38 13.14 5.99 -8.19
N LEU A 39 11.97 5.33 -8.20
CA LEU A 39 11.80 4.00 -8.78
C LEU A 39 12.03 4.05 -10.30
N PHE A 40 11.43 5.03 -11.01
CA PHE A 40 11.68 5.24 -12.44
C PHE A 40 13.15 5.58 -12.74
N LEU A 41 13.77 6.44 -11.93
CA LEU A 41 15.20 6.78 -12.05
C LEU A 41 16.07 5.52 -11.87
N SER A 42 15.78 4.72 -10.84
CA SER A 42 16.48 3.47 -10.57
C SER A 42 16.33 2.48 -11.73
N LEU A 43 15.11 2.30 -12.23
CA LEU A 43 14.84 1.46 -13.39
C LEU A 43 15.65 1.90 -14.62
N HIS A 44 15.65 3.21 -14.92
CA HIS A 44 16.37 3.76 -16.05
C HIS A 44 17.88 3.53 -15.92
N MET A 45 18.45 3.75 -14.73
CA MET A 45 19.85 3.43 -14.44
C MET A 45 20.14 1.95 -14.66
N VAL A 46 19.31 1.04 -14.12
CA VAL A 46 19.52 -0.40 -14.22
C VAL A 46 19.42 -0.88 -15.67
N ILE A 47 18.42 -0.44 -16.45
CA ILE A 47 18.26 -0.87 -17.85
C ILE A 47 19.50 -0.52 -18.68
N GLY A 48 20.08 0.67 -18.50
CA GLY A 48 21.26 1.15 -19.20
C GLY A 48 22.58 0.46 -18.82
N MET A 49 22.59 -0.38 -17.78
CA MET A 49 23.79 -1.11 -17.35
C MET A 49 23.99 -2.42 -18.11
N GLY A 50 25.25 -2.78 -18.38
CA GLY A 50 25.62 -4.07 -18.94
C GLY A 50 25.26 -5.25 -18.01
N GLY A 51 25.11 -6.44 -18.60
CA GLY A 51 24.68 -7.66 -17.87
C GLY A 51 25.58 -8.01 -16.68
N GLU A 52 26.90 -7.87 -16.84
CA GLU A 52 27.87 -8.12 -15.77
C GLU A 52 27.66 -7.16 -14.57
N ALA A 53 27.44 -5.87 -14.85
CA ALA A 53 27.22 -4.88 -13.80
C ALA A 53 25.90 -5.12 -13.05
N LYS A 54 24.85 -5.60 -13.73
CA LYS A 54 23.59 -6.02 -13.11
C LYS A 54 23.79 -7.20 -12.16
N LEU A 55 24.56 -8.20 -12.57
CA LEU A 55 24.87 -9.36 -11.73
C LEU A 55 25.67 -8.96 -10.50
N VAL A 56 26.69 -8.12 -10.65
CA VAL A 56 27.47 -7.61 -9.51
C VAL A 56 26.59 -6.84 -8.54
N LEU A 57 25.74 -5.93 -9.02
CA LEU A 57 24.78 -5.22 -8.17
C LEU A 57 23.84 -6.17 -7.44
N PHE A 58 23.31 -7.18 -8.14
CA PHE A 58 22.41 -8.18 -7.56
C PHE A 58 23.09 -8.94 -6.40
N TYR A 59 24.32 -9.41 -6.60
CA TYR A 59 25.08 -10.06 -5.53
C TYR A 59 25.39 -9.12 -4.36
N ILE A 60 25.72 -7.85 -4.64
CA ILE A 60 25.92 -6.85 -3.58
C ILE A 60 24.65 -6.67 -2.75
N PHE A 61 23.48 -6.53 -3.38
CA PHE A 61 22.21 -6.40 -2.66
C PHE A 61 21.85 -7.65 -1.86
N ILE A 62 22.11 -8.85 -2.38
CA ILE A 62 21.95 -10.09 -1.60
C ILE A 62 22.85 -10.08 -0.38
N VAL A 63 24.14 -9.76 -0.54
CA VAL A 63 25.10 -9.74 0.58
C VAL A 63 24.70 -8.69 1.61
N LEU A 64 24.31 -7.49 1.20
CA LEU A 64 23.80 -6.45 2.10
C LEU A 64 22.52 -6.90 2.83
N GLY A 65 21.59 -7.56 2.13
CA GLY A 65 20.38 -8.12 2.70
C GLY A 65 20.70 -9.18 3.76
N VAL A 66 21.60 -10.11 3.45
CA VAL A 66 22.09 -11.13 4.38
C VAL A 66 22.76 -10.48 5.59
N ILE A 67 23.65 -9.51 5.39
CA ILE A 67 24.29 -8.74 6.47
C ILE A 67 23.23 -8.06 7.35
N SER A 68 22.18 -7.47 6.78
CA SER A 68 21.12 -6.81 7.54
C SER A 68 20.37 -7.76 8.48
N ILE A 69 20.23 -9.03 8.11
CA ILE A 69 19.63 -10.08 8.93
C ILE A 69 20.59 -10.55 10.04
N PHE A 70 21.90 -10.50 9.81
CA PHE A 70 22.91 -10.95 10.78
C PHE A 70 23.39 -9.85 11.76
N ILE A 71 23.26 -8.56 11.42
CA ILE A 71 23.59 -7.42 12.31
C ILE A 71 22.90 -7.51 13.69
N PRO A 72 21.61 -7.88 13.82
CA PRO A 72 20.93 -8.05 15.11
C PRO A 72 21.59 -9.10 16.03
N PHE A 73 22.35 -10.04 15.47
CA PHE A 73 23.05 -11.08 16.23
C PHE A 73 24.48 -10.68 16.61
N SER A 74 24.98 -9.56 16.08
CA SER A 74 26.32 -9.06 16.39
C SER A 74 26.38 -8.38 17.76
N LYS A 75 27.55 -8.46 18.41
CA LYS A 75 27.88 -7.80 19.69
C LYS A 75 27.78 -6.27 19.65
N ILE A 76 27.67 -5.69 18.45
CA ILE A 76 27.54 -4.24 18.21
C ILE A 76 26.11 -3.74 18.50
N SER A 77 25.09 -4.60 18.48
CA SER A 77 23.69 -4.15 18.63
C SER A 77 23.26 -4.00 20.09
N SER A 78 22.62 -2.86 20.40
CA SER A 78 21.87 -2.70 21.64
C SER A 78 20.69 -3.68 21.68
N GLN A 79 20.33 -4.15 22.87
CA GLN A 79 19.20 -5.07 23.07
C GLN A 79 17.88 -4.53 22.47
N TYR A 80 17.72 -3.20 22.44
CA TYR A 80 16.57 -2.53 21.81
C TYR A 80 16.62 -2.63 20.28
N LEU A 81 17.78 -2.35 19.66
CA LEU A 81 17.97 -2.43 18.22
C LEU A 81 17.76 -3.86 17.72
N LYS A 82 18.28 -4.85 18.45
CA LYS A 82 18.10 -6.27 18.16
C LYS A 82 16.63 -6.67 18.14
N LYS A 83 15.86 -6.25 19.16
CA LYS A 83 14.44 -6.56 19.28
C LYS A 83 13.66 -5.98 18.09
N ILE A 84 13.84 -4.69 17.80
CA ILE A 84 13.17 -4.03 16.67
C ILE A 84 13.51 -4.70 15.34
N LEU A 85 14.80 -4.97 15.09
CA LEU A 85 15.21 -5.54 13.81
C LEU A 85 14.71 -6.98 13.63
N LEU A 86 14.70 -7.81 14.67
CA LEU A 86 14.17 -9.17 14.58
C LEU A 86 12.65 -9.19 14.40
N GLU A 87 11.92 -8.35 15.15
CA GLU A 87 10.47 -8.24 15.03
C GLU A 87 10.05 -7.64 13.68
N SER A 88 10.76 -6.63 13.18
CA SER A 88 10.43 -5.99 11.89
C SER A 88 10.85 -6.86 10.70
N SER A 89 12.02 -7.49 10.75
CA SER A 89 12.53 -8.30 9.63
C SER A 89 11.65 -9.51 9.35
N ILE A 90 11.12 -10.18 10.38
CA ILE A 90 10.22 -11.33 10.17
C ILE A 90 8.91 -10.90 9.52
N ILE A 91 8.34 -9.77 9.95
CA ILE A 91 7.13 -9.20 9.35
C ILE A 91 7.40 -8.79 7.90
N MET A 92 8.51 -8.08 7.63
CA MET A 92 8.89 -7.67 6.29
C MET A 92 9.18 -8.84 5.35
N LEU A 93 9.77 -9.93 5.85
CA LEU A 93 9.99 -11.15 5.06
C LEU A 93 8.66 -11.81 4.69
N LEU A 94 7.73 -11.93 5.65
CA LEU A 94 6.41 -12.50 5.39
C LEU A 94 5.61 -11.62 4.40
N SER A 95 5.60 -10.30 4.59
CA SER A 95 4.99 -9.36 3.65
C SER A 95 5.61 -9.46 2.27
N GLY A 96 6.94 -9.43 2.16
CA GLY A 96 7.65 -9.54 0.89
C GLY A 96 7.37 -10.85 0.14
N LEU A 97 7.22 -11.96 0.86
CA LEU A 97 6.82 -13.24 0.27
C LEU A 97 5.39 -13.19 -0.29
N LEU A 98 4.44 -12.65 0.48
CA LEU A 98 3.05 -12.47 0.05
C LEU A 98 2.94 -11.52 -1.14
N ASP A 99 3.69 -10.41 -1.12
CA ASP A 99 3.74 -9.43 -2.21
C ASP A 99 4.33 -10.04 -3.48
N THR A 100 5.38 -10.86 -3.35
CA THR A 100 5.96 -11.58 -4.50
C THR A 100 4.97 -12.57 -5.10
N PHE A 101 4.20 -13.27 -4.26
CA PHE A 101 3.16 -14.19 -4.72
C PHE A 101 2.04 -13.44 -5.46
N SER A 102 1.56 -12.33 -4.88
CA SER A 102 0.57 -11.45 -5.51
C SER A 102 1.07 -10.89 -6.84
N GLY A 103 2.31 -10.41 -6.88
CA GLY A 103 2.97 -9.89 -8.07
C GLY A 103 3.15 -10.95 -9.17
N SER A 104 3.42 -12.21 -8.80
CA SER A 104 3.50 -13.31 -9.76
C SER A 104 2.15 -13.65 -10.39
N ILE A 105 1.06 -13.61 -9.60
CA ILE A 105 -0.31 -13.80 -10.11
C ILE A 105 -0.68 -12.68 -11.10
N LEU A 106 -0.37 -11.43 -10.73
CA LEU A 106 -0.58 -10.29 -11.63
C LEU A 106 0.28 -10.43 -12.89
N GLY A 107 1.53 -10.86 -12.73
CA GLY A 107 2.51 -11.22 -13.76
C GLY A 107 1.94 -12.12 -14.86
N ASN A 108 1.29 -13.21 -14.47
CA ASN A 108 0.68 -14.16 -15.41
C ASN A 108 -0.54 -13.60 -16.15
N SER A 109 -1.15 -12.54 -15.62
CA SER A 109 -2.30 -11.87 -16.24
C SER A 109 -1.89 -10.73 -17.18
N PHE A 110 -0.60 -10.38 -17.26
CA PHE A 110 -0.13 -9.21 -18.02
C PHE A 110 -0.50 -9.24 -19.50
N GLU A 111 -0.49 -10.40 -20.15
CA GLU A 111 -0.87 -10.50 -21.58
C GLU A 111 -2.30 -10.02 -21.84
N GLY A 112 -3.23 -10.26 -20.89
CA GLY A 112 -4.58 -9.71 -20.94
C GLY A 112 -4.66 -8.22 -20.62
N LEU A 113 -3.75 -7.72 -19.77
CA LEU A 113 -3.68 -6.30 -19.40
C LEU A 113 -3.00 -5.42 -20.46
N ILE A 114 -2.08 -5.95 -21.26
CA ILE A 114 -1.41 -5.20 -22.34
C ILE A 114 -2.44 -4.75 -23.40
N GLY A 115 -3.48 -5.56 -23.64
CA GLY A 115 -4.60 -5.19 -24.52
C GLY A 115 -5.37 -3.95 -24.05
N ILE A 116 -5.23 -3.58 -22.77
CA ILE A 116 -5.87 -2.43 -22.15
C ILE A 116 -4.83 -1.70 -21.28
N ALA A 117 -3.84 -1.11 -21.92
CA ALA A 117 -2.74 -0.46 -21.21
C ALA A 117 -3.20 0.71 -20.30
N GLY A 118 -4.41 1.26 -20.50
CA GLY A 118 -5.04 2.19 -19.56
C GLY A 118 -5.32 1.59 -18.17
N ILE A 119 -5.61 0.29 -18.05
CA ILE A 119 -5.82 -0.37 -16.73
C ILE A 119 -4.51 -0.40 -15.93
N LEU A 120 -3.37 -0.63 -16.59
CA LEU A 120 -2.06 -0.66 -15.92
C LEU A 120 -1.71 0.65 -15.22
N THR A 121 -2.19 1.79 -15.74
CA THR A 121 -1.98 3.10 -15.11
C THR A 121 -2.71 3.24 -13.77
N MET A 122 -3.77 2.47 -13.58
CA MET A 122 -4.65 2.56 -12.43
C MET A 122 -4.23 1.63 -11.28
N ILE A 123 -3.54 0.53 -11.58
CA ILE A 123 -3.21 -0.53 -10.61
C ILE A 123 -2.47 -0.01 -9.37
N PRO A 124 -1.43 0.84 -9.47
CA PRO A 124 -0.71 1.29 -8.29
C PRO A 124 -1.61 2.04 -7.31
N ALA A 125 -2.38 3.01 -7.81
CA ALA A 125 -3.33 3.78 -6.99
C ALA A 125 -4.43 2.89 -6.41
N PHE A 126 -4.93 1.93 -7.20
CA PHE A 126 -5.95 0.98 -6.76
C PHE A 126 -5.47 0.09 -5.61
N LEU A 127 -4.24 -0.44 -5.71
CA LEU A 127 -3.64 -1.28 -4.66
C LEU A 127 -3.32 -0.47 -3.40
N GLU A 128 -2.84 0.77 -3.56
CA GLU A 128 -2.52 1.66 -2.45
C GLU A 128 -3.78 2.02 -1.64
N ASP A 129 -4.81 2.55 -2.30
CA ASP A 129 -6.06 2.96 -1.63
C ASP A 129 -6.82 1.76 -1.06
N GLY A 130 -6.79 0.61 -1.74
CA GLY A 130 -7.33 -0.64 -1.24
C GLY A 130 -6.66 -1.10 0.07
N GLY A 131 -5.33 -1.01 0.13
CA GLY A 131 -4.56 -1.28 1.34
C GLY A 131 -4.84 -0.27 2.45
N ALA A 132 -4.94 1.01 2.11
CA ALA A 132 -5.23 2.09 3.07
C ALA A 132 -6.61 1.91 3.74
N ILE A 133 -7.65 1.57 2.97
CA ILE A 133 -8.99 1.29 3.52
C ILE A 133 -8.93 0.13 4.54
N GLY A 134 -8.20 -0.94 4.20
CA GLY A 134 -8.03 -2.08 5.10
C GLY A 134 -7.27 -1.74 6.37
N GLY A 135 -6.17 -0.99 6.26
CA GLY A 135 -5.38 -0.52 7.40
C GLY A 135 -6.20 0.37 8.35
N ILE A 136 -6.97 1.32 7.81
CA ILE A 136 -7.84 2.21 8.59
C ILE A 136 -8.89 1.39 9.34
N LEU A 137 -9.50 0.41 8.68
CA LEU A 137 -10.54 -0.39 9.30
C LEU A 137 -9.99 -1.32 10.39
N ALA A 138 -8.85 -1.97 10.15
CA ALA A 138 -8.16 -2.80 11.13
C ALA A 138 -7.75 -1.99 12.38
N ALA A 139 -7.19 -0.79 12.19
CA ALA A 139 -6.84 0.11 13.30
C ALA A 139 -8.06 0.51 14.13
N LYS A 140 -9.19 0.82 13.46
CA LYS A 140 -10.45 1.14 14.14
C LYS A 140 -11.01 -0.06 14.90
N PHE A 141 -11.00 -1.26 14.34
CA PHE A 141 -11.44 -2.45 15.06
C PHE A 141 -10.55 -2.78 16.25
N SER A 142 -9.23 -2.74 16.07
CA SER A 142 -8.26 -2.97 17.14
C SER A 142 -8.52 -2.03 18.33
N SER A 143 -8.69 -0.73 18.05
CA SER A 143 -9.01 0.27 19.09
C SER A 143 -10.38 0.04 19.72
N ALA A 144 -11.39 -0.26 18.91
CA ALA A 144 -12.76 -0.46 19.39
C ALA A 144 -12.90 -1.71 20.28
N LEU A 145 -12.22 -2.81 19.92
CA LEU A 145 -12.12 -4.04 20.69
C LEU A 145 -11.30 -3.84 21.96
N HIS A 146 -10.15 -3.15 21.87
CA HIS A 146 -9.26 -2.90 23.00
C HIS A 146 -9.93 -2.08 24.11
N ILE A 147 -10.74 -1.09 23.75
CA ILE A 147 -11.47 -0.23 24.70
C ILE A 147 -12.79 -0.88 25.15
N GLY A 148 -13.18 -2.02 24.56
CA GLY A 148 -14.44 -2.72 24.87
C GLY A 148 -15.70 -2.02 24.34
N SER A 149 -15.54 -1.07 23.40
CA SER A 149 -16.67 -0.40 22.72
C SER A 149 -17.33 -1.29 21.66
N LEU A 150 -16.63 -2.35 21.25
CA LEU A 150 -17.08 -3.41 20.37
C LEU A 150 -16.70 -4.74 21.00
N GLU A 151 -17.62 -5.71 21.02
CA GLU A 151 -17.33 -7.08 21.43
C GLU A 151 -17.19 -7.97 20.20
N TYR A 152 -16.28 -8.95 20.27
CA TYR A 152 -16.12 -9.92 19.21
C TYR A 152 -17.31 -10.87 19.15
N SER A 153 -17.90 -10.99 17.96
CA SER A 153 -18.91 -12.01 17.65
C SER A 153 -18.70 -12.60 16.26
N LEU A 154 -19.01 -13.89 16.08
CA LEU A 154 -18.90 -14.59 14.79
C LEU A 154 -19.61 -13.86 13.65
N ILE A 155 -20.74 -13.22 13.96
CA ILE A 155 -21.48 -12.35 13.05
C ILE A 155 -21.18 -10.91 13.43
N PRO A 156 -20.70 -10.05 12.52
CA PRO A 156 -20.37 -8.66 12.83
C PRO A 156 -21.55 -7.88 13.46
N PRO A 157 -21.36 -7.25 14.63
CA PRO A 157 -22.42 -6.50 15.30
C PRO A 157 -22.83 -5.28 14.48
N LYS A 158 -23.97 -4.66 14.83
CA LYS A 158 -24.51 -3.50 14.09
C LYS A 158 -23.47 -2.37 13.94
N ASN A 159 -22.64 -2.14 14.95
CA ASN A 159 -21.61 -1.10 14.92
C ASN A 159 -20.50 -1.43 13.91
N ALA A 160 -20.02 -2.68 13.86
CA ALA A 160 -19.06 -3.13 12.86
C ALA A 160 -19.62 -3.01 11.43
N ARG A 161 -20.89 -3.39 11.22
CA ARG A 161 -21.56 -3.24 9.92
C ARG A 161 -21.74 -1.80 9.47
N LYS A 162 -21.95 -0.86 10.41
CA LYS A 162 -21.95 0.58 10.08
C LYS A 162 -20.58 1.02 9.57
N MET A 163 -19.49 0.54 10.18
CA MET A 163 -18.13 0.84 9.72
C MET A 163 -17.86 0.24 8.35
N PHE A 164 -18.30 -1.00 8.09
CA PHE A 164 -18.23 -1.60 6.75
C PHE A 164 -18.94 -0.74 5.70
N LEU A 165 -20.17 -0.31 6.00
CA LEU A 165 -20.94 0.53 5.09
C LEU A 165 -20.24 1.87 4.82
N SER A 166 -19.64 2.49 5.84
CA SER A 166 -18.83 3.69 5.65
C SER A 166 -17.65 3.44 4.70
N MET A 167 -16.99 2.28 4.78
CA MET A 167 -15.89 1.93 3.86
C MET A 167 -16.37 1.72 2.43
N HIS A 168 -17.54 1.13 2.22
CA HIS A 168 -18.15 1.03 0.88
C HIS A 168 -18.48 2.40 0.29
N ILE A 169 -19.07 3.32 1.08
CA ILE A 169 -19.38 4.68 0.60
C ILE A 169 -18.09 5.43 0.22
N ILE A 170 -17.04 5.31 1.03
CA ILE A 170 -15.73 5.88 0.75
C ILE A 170 -15.11 5.23 -0.50
N GLY A 171 -15.19 3.89 -0.60
CA GLY A 171 -14.71 3.10 -1.73
C GLY A 171 -15.30 3.56 -3.05
N ILE A 172 -16.62 3.70 -3.16
CA ILE A 172 -17.29 4.18 -4.38
C ILE A 172 -16.70 5.53 -4.84
N ILE A 173 -16.49 6.46 -3.91
CA ILE A 173 -15.95 7.79 -4.23
C ILE A 173 -14.49 7.67 -4.69
N ILE A 174 -13.65 6.97 -3.92
CA ILE A 174 -12.22 6.83 -4.20
C ILE A 174 -11.99 6.07 -5.51
N PHE A 175 -12.60 4.90 -5.70
CA PHE A 175 -12.41 4.12 -6.92
C PHE A 175 -13.00 4.81 -8.16
N SER A 176 -14.06 5.60 -8.02
CA SER A 176 -14.55 6.44 -9.11
C SER A 176 -13.53 7.52 -9.50
N LEU A 177 -12.88 8.15 -8.52
CA LEU A 177 -11.82 9.13 -8.77
C LEU A 177 -10.60 8.48 -9.41
N ILE A 178 -10.16 7.33 -8.90
CA ILE A 178 -9.04 6.57 -9.47
C ILE A 178 -9.27 6.24 -10.95
N GLY A 179 -10.45 5.72 -11.31
CA GLY A 179 -10.79 5.41 -12.70
C GLY A 179 -10.82 6.66 -13.60
N SER A 180 -11.33 7.77 -13.07
CA SER A 180 -11.36 9.07 -13.78
C SER A 180 -9.95 9.64 -14.00
N PHE A 181 -9.10 9.61 -12.98
CA PHE A 181 -7.71 10.08 -13.08
C PHE A 181 -6.89 9.23 -14.02
N ALA A 182 -7.02 7.91 -13.93
CA ALA A 182 -6.30 7.01 -14.83
C ALA A 182 -6.72 7.23 -16.30
N PHE A 183 -7.98 7.60 -16.58
CA PHE A 183 -8.41 7.99 -17.93
C PHE A 183 -7.71 9.26 -18.40
N ILE A 184 -7.68 10.31 -17.56
CA ILE A 184 -7.00 11.57 -17.88
C ILE A 184 -5.51 11.34 -18.13
N ILE A 185 -4.85 10.55 -17.29
CA ILE A 185 -3.43 10.22 -17.42
C ILE A 185 -3.18 9.44 -18.72
N SER A 186 -4.00 8.43 -19.02
CA SER A 186 -3.89 7.64 -20.25
C SER A 186 -4.08 8.48 -21.51
N MET A 187 -5.00 9.45 -21.46
CA MET A 187 -5.22 10.42 -22.54
C MET A 187 -4.00 11.32 -22.77
N VAL A 188 -3.35 11.79 -21.70
CA VAL A 188 -2.14 12.63 -21.78
C VAL A 188 -0.94 11.85 -22.32
N ILE A 189 -0.78 10.58 -21.93
CA ILE A 189 0.35 9.74 -22.35
C ILE A 189 0.13 9.17 -23.78
N GLY A 190 -1.10 9.17 -24.29
CA GLY A 190 -1.42 8.70 -25.64
C GLY A 190 -1.43 7.17 -25.76
N ILE A 191 -1.70 6.46 -24.66
CA ILE A 191 -1.79 4.99 -24.59
C ILE A 191 -3.22 4.56 -24.95
N GLY A 192 -3.41 3.32 -25.42
CA GLY A 192 -4.73 2.75 -25.74
C GLY A 192 -5.82 3.07 -24.70
N ILE A 193 -6.86 3.76 -25.15
CA ILE A 193 -7.85 4.43 -24.30
C ILE A 193 -9.12 3.58 -24.25
N LEU A 194 -9.53 3.16 -23.05
CA LEU A 194 -10.89 2.67 -22.82
C LEU A 194 -11.86 3.86 -22.67
N PRO A 195 -13.14 3.70 -23.07
CA PRO A 195 -14.16 4.68 -22.74
C PRO A 195 -14.18 4.96 -21.23
N ILE A 196 -14.29 6.23 -20.85
CA ILE A 196 -14.29 6.67 -19.44
C ILE A 196 -15.27 5.88 -18.57
N PHE A 197 -16.45 5.55 -19.11
CA PHE A 197 -17.48 4.81 -18.41
C PHE A 197 -17.02 3.39 -18.06
N GLU A 198 -16.39 2.67 -19.00
CA GLU A 198 -15.88 1.33 -18.76
C GLU A 198 -14.75 1.35 -17.73
N MET A 199 -13.87 2.34 -17.83
CA MET A 199 -12.73 2.48 -16.94
C MET A 199 -13.15 2.77 -15.49
N VAL A 200 -14.10 3.69 -15.30
CA VAL A 200 -14.69 3.97 -13.99
C VAL A 200 -15.49 2.78 -13.48
N ALA A 201 -16.28 2.11 -14.33
CA ALA A 201 -17.07 0.95 -13.95
C ALA A 201 -16.19 -0.22 -13.48
N ILE A 202 -15.12 -0.54 -14.22
CA ILE A 202 -14.15 -1.57 -13.84
C ILE A 202 -13.53 -1.23 -12.48
N SER A 203 -13.10 0.02 -12.29
CA SER A 203 -12.52 0.48 -11.04
C SER A 203 -13.46 0.33 -9.85
N VAL A 204 -14.70 0.81 -9.99
CA VAL A 204 -15.69 0.77 -8.91
C VAL A 204 -16.10 -0.67 -8.61
N ILE A 205 -16.37 -1.51 -9.62
CA ILE A 205 -16.76 -2.90 -9.40
C ILE A 205 -15.64 -3.68 -8.71
N ALA A 206 -14.41 -3.59 -9.23
CA ALA A 206 -13.26 -4.26 -8.62
C ALA A 206 -13.00 -3.74 -7.21
N GLY A 207 -13.10 -2.42 -7.01
CA GLY A 207 -12.88 -1.75 -5.74
C GLY A 207 -13.90 -2.15 -4.68
N GLU A 208 -15.18 -2.26 -5.03
CA GLU A 208 -16.21 -2.70 -4.10
C GLU A 208 -16.07 -4.17 -3.71
N ILE A 209 -15.65 -5.03 -4.65
CA ILE A 209 -15.30 -6.43 -4.35
C ILE A 209 -14.12 -6.47 -3.37
N LEU A 210 -13.09 -5.65 -3.61
CA LEU A 210 -11.93 -5.56 -2.73
C LEU A 210 -12.33 -5.09 -1.32
N VAL A 211 -13.09 -4.00 -1.20
CA VAL A 211 -13.56 -3.46 0.08
C VAL A 211 -14.40 -4.50 0.84
N PHE A 212 -15.24 -5.25 0.13
CA PHE A 212 -16.00 -6.33 0.75
C PHE A 212 -15.09 -7.39 1.38
N ILE A 213 -14.08 -7.87 0.65
CA ILE A 213 -13.11 -8.87 1.14
C ILE A 213 -12.32 -8.29 2.33
N VAL A 214 -11.82 -7.07 2.19
CA VAL A 214 -11.04 -6.38 3.21
C VAL A 214 -11.84 -6.15 4.49
N ASN A 215 -13.13 -5.81 4.39
CA ASN A 215 -14.02 -5.68 5.54
C ASN A 215 -14.08 -6.96 6.37
N LEU A 216 -14.23 -8.11 5.71
CA LEU A 216 -14.27 -9.41 6.39
C LEU A 216 -12.93 -9.76 7.00
N VAL A 217 -11.84 -9.64 6.23
CA VAL A 217 -10.49 -9.95 6.70
C VAL A 217 -10.16 -9.10 7.92
N ALA A 218 -10.34 -7.78 7.85
CA ALA A 218 -10.02 -6.86 8.94
C ALA A 218 -10.79 -7.17 10.22
N TYR A 219 -12.07 -7.57 10.13
CA TYR A 219 -12.86 -7.90 11.30
C TYR A 219 -12.47 -9.24 11.94
N TYR A 220 -12.17 -10.27 11.14
CA TYR A 220 -11.81 -11.59 11.66
C TYR A 220 -10.33 -11.70 12.08
N SER A 221 -9.47 -10.77 11.65
CA SER A 221 -8.05 -10.75 12.00
C SER A 221 -7.71 -9.80 13.16
N SER A 222 -8.63 -8.91 13.55
CA SER A 222 -8.45 -7.93 14.65
C SER A 222 -8.93 -8.48 15.99
#